data_AF-A0A1G8A9G6-F1
#
_entry.id   AF-A0A1G8A9G6-F1
#
_cell.length_a   1.000
_cell.length_b   1.000
_cell.length_c   1.000
_cell.angle_alpha   90.00
_cell.angle_beta   90.00
_cell.angle_gamma   90.00
#
_symmetry.space_group_name_H-M   'P 1'
#
loop_
_entity.id
_entity.type
_entity.pdbx_description
1 polymer ?
#
loop_
_entity_poly.entity_id
_entity_poly.type
_entity_poly.pdbx_seq_one_letter_code
_entity_poly.pdbx_strand_id
1 'polypeptide(L)' 'YLLKNTDYFLAIPEIYIETLADTLQLAYVDPPFPIPDYQIKLYWHKVREKEPKVNWLINLLLSLSCE' A
#
# COMPACT_ATOMS: atom_id res chain seq x y z
N TYR A 1 17.10 -2.48 4.19
CA TYR A 1 17.99 -3.33 5.00
C TYR A 1 18.02 -2.87 6.46
N LEU A 2 16.87 -2.89 7.17
CA LEU A 2 16.76 -2.49 8.58
C LEU A 2 16.55 -3.70 9.54
N LEU A 3 16.00 -4.80 9.03
CA LEU A 3 15.61 -5.97 9.83
C LEU A 3 16.60 -7.14 9.79
N LYS A 4 17.46 -7.18 8.75
CA LYS A 4 18.40 -8.28 8.60
C LYS A 4 19.47 -8.17 9.70
N ASN A 5 19.68 -9.24 10.44
CA ASN A 5 20.63 -9.33 11.56
C ASN A 5 20.31 -8.41 12.76
N THR A 6 19.03 -8.10 13.00
CA THR A 6 18.57 -7.37 14.18
C THR A 6 17.41 -8.08 14.84
N ASP A 7 17.18 -7.82 16.13
CA ASP A 7 16.04 -8.36 16.89
C ASP A 7 14.79 -7.45 16.79
N TYR A 8 14.68 -6.68 15.69
CA TYR A 8 13.62 -5.72 15.52
C TYR A 8 12.43 -6.30 14.77
N PHE A 9 11.24 -5.87 15.19
CA PHE A 9 10.00 -6.13 14.49
C PHE A 9 9.61 -4.89 13.69
N LEU A 10 8.92 -5.12 12.57
CA LEU A 10 8.37 -4.05 11.74
C LEU A 10 6.91 -4.34 11.45
N ALA A 11 6.03 -3.42 11.85
CA ALA A 11 4.66 -3.39 11.38
C ALA A 11 4.62 -2.71 10.01
N ILE A 12 4.24 -3.45 8.98
CA ILE A 12 4.03 -2.93 7.63
C ILE A 12 2.65 -3.32 7.12
N PRO A 13 2.12 -2.58 6.14
CA PRO A 13 0.95 -3.04 5.42
C PRO A 13 1.21 -4.32 4.63
N GLU A 14 0.17 -5.14 4.53
CA GLU A 14 0.23 -6.47 3.92
C GLU A 14 0.70 -6.46 2.46
N ILE A 15 0.33 -5.44 1.68
CA ILE A 15 0.75 -5.31 0.28
C ILE A 15 2.28 -5.25 0.10
N TYR A 16 3.00 -4.77 1.13
CA TYR A 16 4.46 -4.78 1.11
C TYR A 16 5.04 -6.15 1.47
N ILE A 17 4.30 -7.00 2.18
CA ILE A 17 4.73 -8.35 2.53
C ILE A 17 4.93 -9.16 1.26
N GLU A 18 3.99 -9.15 0.31
CA GLU A 18 4.11 -9.88 -0.96
C GLU A 18 5.38 -9.48 -1.72
N THR A 19 5.62 -8.18 -1.86
CA THR A 19 6.78 -7.67 -2.60
C THR A 19 8.11 -7.96 -1.89
N LEU A 20 8.12 -7.97 -0.55
CA LEU A 20 9.33 -8.12 0.26
C LEU A 20 9.63 -9.57 0.65
N ALA A 21 8.63 -10.45 0.68
CA ALA A 21 8.75 -11.85 1.08
C ALA A 21 9.80 -12.57 0.23
N ASP A 22 9.72 -12.40 -1.09
CA ASP A 22 10.66 -13.03 -2.02
C ASP A 22 12.09 -12.50 -1.87
N THR A 23 12.25 -11.25 -1.45
CA THR A 23 13.55 -10.57 -1.42
C THR A 23 14.30 -10.75 -0.11
N LEU A 24 13.59 -10.77 1.02
CA LEU A 24 14.21 -10.65 2.34
C LEU A 24 14.19 -11.93 3.18
N GLN A 25 13.48 -12.98 2.75
CA GLN A 25 13.38 -14.27 3.48
C GLN A 25 13.01 -14.07 4.96
N LEU A 26 12.11 -13.13 5.24
CA LEU A 26 11.65 -12.81 6.59
C LEU A 26 10.39 -13.61 6.92
N ALA A 27 10.24 -14.00 8.19
CA ALA A 27 8.99 -14.56 8.68
C ALA A 27 7.97 -13.44 8.93
N TYR A 28 6.73 -13.69 8.52
CA TYR A 28 5.57 -12.84 8.80
C TYR A 28 4.76 -13.44 9.96
N VAL A 29 4.23 -12.57 10.81
CA VAL A 29 3.37 -12.94 11.93
C VAL A 29 2.19 -11.99 11.98
N ASP A 30 1.02 -12.51 12.32
CA ASP A 30 -0.15 -11.67 12.53
C ASP A 30 0.08 -10.73 13.72
N PRO A 31 -0.44 -9.49 13.66
CA PRO A 31 -0.37 -8.57 14.79
C PRO A 31 -1.04 -9.18 16.03
N PRO A 32 -0.47 -9.02 17.25
CA PRO A 32 -1.00 -9.61 18.46
C PRO A 32 -2.31 -8.97 18.96
N PHE A 33 -2.77 -7.92 18.29
CA PHE A 33 -4.02 -7.21 18.54
C PHE A 33 -4.62 -6.73 17.21
N PRO A 34 -5.95 -6.55 17.13
CA PRO A 34 -6.59 -6.07 15.91
C PRO A 34 -6.10 -4.65 15.58
N ILE A 35 -5.58 -4.47 14.37
CA ILE A 35 -5.21 -3.17 13.80
C ILE A 35 -6.36 -2.72 12.90
N PRO A 36 -6.82 -1.47 12.99
CA PRO A 36 -7.86 -0.98 12.10
C PRO A 36 -7.38 -0.93 10.65
N ASP A 37 -8.24 -1.39 9.74
CA ASP A 37 -7.99 -1.27 8.32
C ASP A 37 -7.89 0.20 7.91
N TYR A 38 -6.99 0.48 6.96
CA TYR A 38 -6.80 1.82 6.42
C TYR A 38 -7.32 1.90 4.99
N GLN A 39 -7.90 3.05 4.66
CA GLN A 39 -8.42 3.32 3.32
C GLN A 39 -7.41 4.17 2.54
N ILE A 40 -6.87 3.62 1.46
CA ILE A 40 -6.09 4.39 0.49
C ILE A 40 -7.06 5.29 -0.28
N LYS A 41 -6.75 6.58 -0.35
CA LYS A 41 -7.60 7.59 -1.00
C LYS A 41 -6.81 8.33 -2.08
N LEU A 42 -7.46 8.54 -3.22
CA LEU A 42 -6.96 9.39 -4.30
C LEU A 42 -7.53 10.81 -4.13
N TYR A 43 -6.67 11.82 -4.15
CA TYR A 43 -7.05 13.22 -3.98
C TYR A 43 -6.66 14.04 -5.20
N TRP A 44 -7.54 14.97 -5.59
CA TRP A 44 -7.27 15.96 -6.61
C TRP A 44 -7.94 17.28 -6.23
N HIS A 45 -7.46 18.37 -6.83
CA HIS A 45 -8.03 19.68 -6.58
C HIS A 45 -9.34 19.86 -7.35
N LYS A 46 -10.38 20.40 -6.70
CA LYS A 46 -11.73 20.57 -7.27
C LYS A 46 -11.74 21.36 -8.59
N VAL A 47 -10.85 22.34 -8.74
CA VAL A 47 -10.74 23.15 -9.98
C VAL A 47 -10.42 22.29 -11.20
N ARG A 48 -9.70 21.17 -11.02
CA ARG A 48 -9.27 20.29 -12.12
C ARG A 48 -10.18 19.09 -12.34
N GLU A 49 -11.26 18.96 -11.58
CA GLU A 49 -12.20 17.83 -11.64
C GLU A 49 -12.86 17.69 -13.03
N LYS A 50 -13.05 18.80 -13.74
CA LYS A 50 -13.62 18.79 -15.10
C LYS A 50 -12.58 18.56 -16.19
N GLU A 51 -11.29 18.49 -15.87
CA GLU A 51 -10.25 18.27 -16.86
C GLU A 51 -10.27 16.81 -17.35
N PRO A 52 -10.42 16.55 -18.67
CA PRO A 52 -10.50 15.19 -19.19
C PRO A 52 -9.27 14.32 -18.85
N LYS A 53 -8.09 14.94 -18.77
CA LYS A 53 -6.83 14.26 -18.43
C LYS A 53 -6.81 13.77 -16.98
N VAL A 54 -7.37 14.55 -16.06
CA VAL A 54 -7.48 14.18 -14.64
C VAL A 54 -8.45 13.01 -14.49
N ASN A 55 -9.62 13.09 -15.13
CA ASN A 55 -10.60 12.00 -15.11
C ASN A 55 -10.06 10.72 -15.75
N TRP A 56 -9.35 10.83 -16.88
CA TRP A 56 -8.68 9.68 -17.49
C TRP A 56 -7.70 9.01 -16.52
N LEU A 57 -6.84 9.78 -15.84
CA LEU A 57 -5.86 9.24 -14.91
C LEU A 57 -6.53 8.61 -13.68
N ILE A 58 -7.56 9.24 -13.13
CA ILE A 58 -8.33 8.69 -12.01
C ILE A 58 -8.92 7.34 -12.40
N ASN A 59 -9.60 7.28 -13.54
CA ASN A 59 -10.22 6.03 -14.01
C ASN A 59 -9.17 4.94 -14.27
N LEU A 60 -8.02 5.30 -14.83
CA LEU A 60 -6.91 4.37 -15.05
C LEU A 60 -6.37 3.80 -13.73
N LEU A 61 -6.14 4.64 -12.72
CA LEU A 61 -5.66 4.19 -11.42
C LEU A 61 -6.70 3.30 -10.72
N LEU A 62 -7.98 3.65 -10.82
CA LEU A 62 -9.07 2.85 -10.26
C LEU A 62 -9.17 1.47 -10.92
N SER A 63 -8.99 1.37 -12.24
CA SER A 63 -8.99 0.07 -12.93
C SER A 63 -7.81 -0.81 -12.52
N LEU A 64 -6.64 -0.21 -12.25
CA LEU A 64 -5.44 -0.94 -11.84
C LEU A 64 -5.46 -1.38 -10.37
N SER A 65 -6.26 -0.73 -9.52
CA SER A 65 -6.37 -1.08 -8.10
C SER A 65 -7.38 -2.19 -7.79
N CYS A 66 -8.20 -2.59 -8.77
CA CYS A 66 -9.20 -3.66 -8.63
C CYS A 66 -8.73 -5.02 -9.16
N GLU A 67 -7.55 -5.08 -9.77
CA GLU A 67 -6.81 -6.33 -10.05
C GLU A 67 -5.94 -6.70 -8.85
#